data_AF-A0AAN8RUP2-F1
#
_entry.id   AF-A0AAN8RUP2-F1
#
_cell.length_a   1.000
_cell.length_b   1.000
_cell.length_c   1.000
_cell.angle_alpha   90.00
_cell.angle_beta   90.00
_cell.angle_gamma   90.00
#
_symmetry.space_group_name_H-M   'P 1'
#
loop_
_entity.id
_entity.type
_entity.pdbx_description
1 polymer ?
#
loop_
_entity_poly.entity_id
_entity_poly.type
_entity_poly.pdbx_seq_one_letter_code
_entity_poly.pdbx_strand_id
1 'polypeptide(L)'
;MTTAETSDLLNLRSVVLSNLQHQHYWTDIKLLDTQLDIDENTQNDPLPRPMIYGRPPEQLYNPEPASSTNEGSSSERPPADKEYVLPVHLTEKLSLRTWASVFDNLPTPPEGGKEGGEGGDANRKRIVVAVVSGDSTVVYYIMHDGIVKPRQN
;
A
#
# COMPACT_ATOMS: atom_id res chain seq x y z
N MET A 1 -16.22 -16.09 5.35
CA MET A 1 -16.70 -14.70 5.34
C MET A 1 -18.20 -14.72 5.30
N THR A 2 -18.82 -14.16 6.33
CA THR A 2 -20.27 -13.89 6.33
C THR A 2 -20.55 -12.63 5.50
N THR A 3 -21.72 -12.51 4.89
CA THR A 3 -22.08 -11.34 4.05
C THR A 3 -21.96 -10.00 4.81
N ALA A 4 -22.15 -10.03 6.13
CA ALA A 4 -21.99 -8.86 7.01
C ALA A 4 -20.52 -8.39 7.10
N GLU A 5 -19.58 -9.31 7.30
CA GLU A 5 -18.14 -8.98 7.35
C GLU A 5 -17.65 -8.34 6.04
N THR A 6 -18.13 -8.84 4.90
CA THR A 6 -17.79 -8.25 3.60
C THR A 6 -18.32 -6.82 3.48
N SER A 7 -19.54 -6.56 3.95
CA SER A 7 -20.13 -5.21 3.94
C SER A 7 -19.33 -4.23 4.81
N ASP A 8 -18.89 -4.66 5.98
CA ASP A 8 -18.10 -3.82 6.90
C ASP A 8 -16.73 -3.46 6.29
N LEU A 9 -16.07 -4.43 5.65
CA LEU A 9 -14.80 -4.19 4.96
C LEU A 9 -14.95 -3.24 3.76
N LEU A 10 -16.07 -3.33 3.02
CA LEU A 10 -16.36 -2.41 1.92
C LEU A 10 -16.64 -0.98 2.42
N ASN A 11 -17.38 -0.85 3.53
CA ASN A 11 -17.63 0.44 4.18
C ASN A 11 -16.32 1.06 4.66
N LEU A 12 -15.46 0.27 5.31
CA LEU A 12 -14.15 0.69 5.76
C LEU A 12 -13.28 1.18 4.60
N ARG A 13 -13.27 0.45 3.47
CA ARG A 13 -12.59 0.88 2.24
C ARG A 13 -13.14 2.20 1.73
N SER A 14 -14.46 2.40 1.76
CA SER A 14 -15.09 3.65 1.30
C SER A 14 -14.65 4.86 2.14
N VAL A 15 -14.55 4.71 3.46
CA VAL A 15 -14.05 5.76 4.36
C VAL A 15 -12.60 6.13 4.01
N VAL A 16 -11.73 5.12 3.86
CA VAL A 16 -10.32 5.35 3.49
C VAL A 16 -10.22 5.97 2.11
N LEU A 17 -10.98 5.50 1.13
CA LEU A 17 -11.04 6.07 -0.23
C LEU A 17 -11.37 7.57 -0.19
N SER A 18 -12.43 7.93 0.52
CA SER A 18 -12.83 9.33 0.66
C SER A 18 -11.73 10.18 1.30
N ASN A 19 -11.06 9.66 2.32
CA ASN A 19 -9.95 10.36 2.98
C ASN A 19 -8.75 10.55 2.02
N LEU A 20 -8.37 9.50 1.29
CA LEU A 20 -7.29 9.55 0.30
C LEU A 20 -7.58 10.55 -0.81
N GLN A 21 -8.81 10.58 -1.34
CA GLN A 21 -9.21 11.47 -2.43
C GLN A 21 -9.29 12.94 -1.99
N HIS A 22 -9.95 13.21 -0.88
CA HIS A 22 -10.33 14.58 -0.53
C HIS A 22 -9.34 15.26 0.44
N GLN A 23 -8.64 14.49 1.28
CA GLN A 23 -7.70 15.06 2.26
C GLN A 23 -6.25 14.91 1.81
N HIS A 24 -5.91 13.77 1.22
CA HIS A 24 -4.55 13.49 0.76
C HIS A 24 -4.37 13.64 -0.76
N TYR A 25 -5.40 14.00 -1.52
CA TYR A 25 -5.34 14.27 -2.96
C TYR A 25 -4.69 13.16 -3.79
N TRP A 26 -4.94 11.90 -3.44
CA TRP A 26 -4.45 10.76 -4.20
C TRP A 26 -5.11 10.70 -5.58
N THR A 27 -4.33 10.29 -6.58
CA THR A 27 -4.74 10.17 -7.99
C THR A 27 -4.61 8.72 -8.47
N ASP A 28 -5.08 8.41 -9.69
CA ASP A 28 -5.02 7.07 -10.29
C ASP A 28 -5.53 5.93 -9.40
N ILE A 29 -6.61 6.19 -8.66
CA ILE A 29 -7.12 5.23 -7.68
C ILE A 29 -7.89 4.10 -8.38
N LYS A 30 -7.46 2.87 -8.15
CA LYS A 30 -8.15 1.61 -8.48
C LYS A 30 -8.58 0.93 -7.18
N LEU A 31 -9.83 0.48 -7.14
CA LEU A 31 -10.33 -0.35 -6.06
C LEU A 31 -10.00 -1.81 -6.36
N LEU A 32 -9.43 -2.51 -5.38
CA LEU A 32 -9.11 -3.93 -5.49
C LEU A 32 -10.11 -4.73 -4.65
N ASP A 33 -10.94 -5.53 -5.30
CA ASP A 33 -11.90 -6.41 -4.63
C ASP A 33 -11.33 -7.80 -4.39
N THR A 34 -11.84 -8.49 -3.36
CA THR A 34 -11.37 -9.82 -2.95
C THR A 34 -11.56 -10.91 -4.01
N GLN A 35 -12.43 -10.69 -5.02
CA GLN A 35 -12.78 -11.72 -6.01
C GLN A 35 -12.70 -11.28 -7.47
N LEU A 36 -12.52 -9.99 -7.77
CA LEU A 36 -12.79 -9.45 -9.13
C LEU A 36 -11.54 -8.93 -9.87
N ASP A 37 -10.38 -8.84 -9.22
CA ASP A 37 -9.14 -8.33 -9.84
C ASP A 37 -8.08 -9.41 -10.11
N ILE A 38 -8.50 -10.68 -10.15
CA ILE A 38 -7.64 -11.76 -10.64
C ILE A 38 -7.53 -11.58 -12.16
N ASP A 39 -6.49 -10.89 -12.61
CA ASP A 39 -6.07 -11.01 -14.01
C ASP A 39 -5.81 -12.50 -14.26
N GLU A 40 -6.50 -13.12 -15.22
CA GLU A 40 -6.41 -14.57 -15.55
C GLU A 40 -4.96 -15.05 -15.80
N ASN A 41 -4.02 -14.12 -16.00
CA ASN A 41 -2.59 -14.39 -16.22
C ASN A 41 -1.72 -14.34 -14.95
N THR A 42 -2.23 -13.87 -13.82
CA THR A 42 -1.46 -13.80 -12.56
C THR A 42 -1.96 -14.91 -11.65
N GLN A 43 -1.13 -15.94 -11.45
CA GLN A 43 -1.39 -17.09 -10.58
C GLN A 43 -1.34 -16.70 -9.09
N ASN A 44 -2.03 -15.63 -8.69
CA ASN A 44 -2.15 -15.20 -7.31
C ASN A 44 -3.55 -15.59 -6.80
N ASP A 45 -3.59 -16.12 -5.57
CA ASP A 45 -4.84 -16.36 -4.88
C ASP A 45 -5.60 -15.03 -4.64
N PRO A 46 -6.94 -15.08 -4.50
CA PRO A 46 -7.74 -13.89 -4.22
C PRO A 46 -7.20 -13.12 -3.01
N LEU A 47 -7.25 -11.79 -3.10
CA LEU A 47 -6.87 -10.93 -1.97
C LEU A 47 -7.74 -11.27 -0.76
N PRO A 48 -7.15 -11.44 0.43
CA PRO A 48 -7.90 -11.84 1.61
C PRO A 48 -8.88 -10.76 2.09
N ARG A 49 -8.67 -9.49 1.70
CA ARG A 49 -9.56 -8.36 2.01
C ARG A 49 -9.52 -7.29 0.90
N PRO A 50 -10.54 -6.42 0.78
CA PRO A 50 -10.57 -5.32 -0.17
C PRO A 50 -9.44 -4.33 0.09
N MET A 51 -8.80 -3.85 -0.98
CA MET A 51 -7.69 -2.89 -0.94
C MET A 51 -7.94 -1.70 -1.87
N ILE A 52 -7.08 -0.70 -1.77
CA ILE A 52 -7.04 0.46 -2.66
C ILE A 52 -5.64 0.52 -3.27
N TYR A 53 -5.55 0.76 -4.57
CA TYR A 53 -4.29 1.01 -5.25
C TYR A 53 -4.35 2.43 -5.81
N GLY A 54 -3.35 3.27 -5.55
CA GLY A 54 -3.41 4.66 -6.02
C GLY A 54 -2.09 5.39 -5.87
N ARG A 55 -2.00 6.58 -6.45
CA ARG A 55 -0.81 7.42 -6.44
C ARG A 55 -0.94 8.55 -5.41
N PRO A 56 -0.04 8.65 -4.41
CA PRO A 56 0.01 9.81 -3.52
C PRO A 56 0.56 11.05 -4.26
N PRO A 57 0.22 12.28 -3.83
CA PRO A 57 0.73 13.51 -4.45
C PRO A 57 2.23 13.72 -4.22
N GLU A 58 2.75 13.21 -3.09
CA GLU A 58 4.16 13.20 -2.76
C GLU A 58 4.60 11.79 -2.37
N GLN A 59 5.87 11.47 -2.60
CA GLN A 59 6.44 10.18 -2.21
C GLN A 59 6.38 10.01 -0.70
N LEU A 60 5.66 9.00 -0.22
CA LEU A 60 5.43 8.77 1.22
C LEU A 60 6.69 8.33 1.97
N TYR A 61 7.62 7.67 1.28
CA TYR A 61 8.85 7.17 1.88
C TYR A 61 9.99 7.09 0.86
N ASN A 62 11.14 7.69 1.21
CA ASN A 62 12.39 7.55 0.48
C ASN A 62 13.41 6.79 1.35
N PRO A 63 13.78 5.55 0.98
CA PRO A 63 14.73 4.77 1.78
C PRO A 63 16.14 5.39 1.78
N GLU A 64 16.53 6.09 0.72
CA GLU A 64 17.85 6.68 0.56
C GLU A 64 18.01 8.03 1.30
N PRO A 65 19.17 8.29 1.94
CA PRO A 65 19.48 9.59 2.51
C PRO A 65 19.53 10.66 1.41
N ALA A 66 19.17 11.90 1.76
CA ALA A 66 19.14 13.08 0.88
C ALA A 66 20.51 13.52 0.33
N SER A 67 21.52 12.64 0.29
CA SER A 67 22.88 12.91 -0.19
C SER A 67 23.07 12.63 -1.68
N SER A 68 22.03 12.23 -2.42
CA SER A 68 22.05 12.11 -3.89
C SER A 68 21.27 13.21 -4.61
N THR A 69 20.93 14.31 -3.91
CA THR A 69 20.48 15.53 -4.57
C THR A 69 21.69 16.25 -5.14
N ASN A 70 22.05 15.91 -6.38
CA ASN A 70 22.81 16.84 -7.20
C ASN A 70 21.95 18.10 -7.35
N GLU A 71 22.30 19.15 -6.61
CA GLU A 71 21.82 20.50 -6.81
C GLU A 71 22.20 20.94 -8.23
N GLY A 72 21.31 20.76 -9.20
CA GLY A 72 21.69 21.09 -10.57
C GLY A 72 20.77 20.63 -11.69
N SER A 73 19.45 20.70 -11.55
CA SER A 73 18.56 20.93 -12.69
C SER A 73 17.14 21.21 -12.20
N SER A 74 16.60 22.37 -12.58
CA SER A 74 15.17 22.60 -12.61
C SER A 74 14.55 21.64 -13.63
N SER A 75 13.94 20.54 -13.19
CA SER A 75 13.00 19.75 -13.99
C SER A 75 12.19 18.85 -13.05
N GLU A 76 10.87 18.85 -13.24
CA GLU A 76 9.81 18.11 -12.53
C GLU A 76 10.27 16.99 -11.57
N ARG A 77 9.89 17.11 -10.29
CA ARG A 77 9.99 16.01 -9.31
C ARG A 77 9.30 14.78 -9.93
N PRO A 78 9.97 13.61 -10.01
CA PRO A 78 9.36 12.43 -10.61
C PRO A 78 8.04 12.10 -9.88
N PRO A 79 6.99 11.68 -10.61
CA PRO A 79 5.71 11.34 -10.01
C PRO A 79 5.90 10.22 -8.99
N ALA A 80 5.22 10.32 -7.86
CA ALA A 80 5.32 9.30 -6.82
C ALA A 80 4.84 7.93 -7.35
N ASP A 81 5.48 6.87 -6.84
CA ASP A 81 5.08 5.50 -7.15
C ASP A 81 3.65 5.24 -6.65
N LYS A 82 2.94 4.35 -7.34
CA LYS A 82 1.63 3.89 -6.88
C LYS A 82 1.81 2.97 -5.68
N GLU A 83 0.92 3.10 -4.71
CA GLU A 83 0.95 2.39 -3.44
C GLU A 83 -0.32 1.57 -3.24
N TYR A 84 -0.15 0.42 -2.59
CA TYR A 84 -1.25 -0.41 -2.11
C TYR A 84 -1.63 0.03 -0.70
N VAL A 85 -2.88 0.43 -0.51
CA VAL A 85 -3.45 0.82 0.78
C VAL A 85 -4.37 -0.28 1.28
N LEU A 86 -4.13 -0.73 2.50
CA LEU A 86 -4.93 -1.72 3.22
C LEU A 86 -5.79 -1.03 4.29
N PRO A 87 -7.12 -0.96 4.13
CA PRO A 87 -8.03 -0.53 5.17
C PRO A 87 -8.05 -1.54 6.33
N VAL A 88 -7.97 -1.03 7.57
CA VAL A 88 -8.06 -1.81 8.81
C VAL A 88 -8.87 -1.02 9.83
N HIS A 89 -9.75 -1.68 10.58
CA HIS A 89 -10.43 -1.02 11.70
C HIS A 89 -9.56 -1.12 12.96
N LEU A 90 -9.52 -0.07 13.79
CA LEU A 90 -8.64 0.00 14.97
C LEU A 90 -8.82 -1.16 15.96
N THR A 91 -10.05 -1.68 16.09
CA THR A 91 -10.34 -2.80 17.00
C THR A 91 -10.18 -4.19 16.36
N GLU A 92 -9.85 -4.25 15.07
CA GLU A 92 -9.66 -5.48 14.33
C GLU A 92 -8.37 -6.19 14.78
N LYS A 93 -8.47 -7.51 14.99
CA LYS A 93 -7.32 -8.34 15.37
C LYS A 93 -6.79 -9.08 14.15
N LEU A 94 -5.78 -8.51 13.51
CA LEU A 94 -5.09 -9.14 12.39
C LEU A 94 -3.98 -10.08 12.86
N SER A 95 -4.12 -11.36 12.54
CA SER A 95 -3.09 -12.36 12.82
C SER A 95 -1.89 -12.19 11.88
N LEU A 96 -0.71 -12.67 12.29
CA LEU A 96 0.47 -12.72 11.41
C LEU A 96 0.20 -13.52 10.13
N ARG A 97 -0.60 -14.59 10.21
CA ARG A 97 -1.04 -15.35 9.03
C ARG A 97 -1.83 -14.49 8.06
N THR A 98 -2.69 -13.61 8.57
CA THR A 98 -3.48 -12.70 7.73
C THR A 98 -2.57 -11.68 7.03
N TRP A 99 -1.59 -11.12 7.75
CA TRP A 99 -0.60 -10.23 7.16
C TRP A 99 0.24 -10.92 6.09
N ALA A 100 0.76 -12.12 6.37
CA ALA A 100 1.49 -12.91 5.39
C ALA A 100 0.66 -13.13 4.12
N SER A 101 -0.59 -13.58 4.27
CA SER A 101 -1.50 -13.79 3.13
C SER A 101 -1.78 -12.52 2.32
N VAL A 102 -1.80 -11.34 2.94
CA VAL A 102 -1.93 -10.06 2.21
C VAL A 102 -0.69 -9.82 1.33
N PHE A 103 0.51 -10.02 1.86
CA PHE A 103 1.76 -9.82 1.11
C PHE A 103 1.97 -10.89 0.03
N ASP A 104 1.64 -12.15 0.34
CA ASP A 104 1.74 -13.27 -0.59
C ASP A 104 0.87 -13.01 -1.83
N ASN A 105 -0.36 -12.54 -1.63
CA ASN A 105 -1.33 -12.29 -2.71
C ASN A 105 -1.23 -10.89 -3.32
N LEU A 106 -0.36 -10.02 -2.79
CA LEU A 106 -0.20 -8.68 -3.33
C LEU A 106 0.39 -8.77 -4.74
N PRO A 107 -0.24 -8.12 -5.76
CA PRO A 107 0.35 -8.04 -7.08
C PRO A 107 1.71 -7.36 -6.99
N THR A 108 2.70 -7.89 -7.70
CA THR A 108 4.01 -7.23 -7.79
C THR A 108 3.81 -5.86 -8.44
N PRO A 109 4.20 -4.75 -7.80
CA PRO A 109 4.01 -3.43 -8.37
C PRO A 109 4.80 -3.34 -9.69
N PRO A 110 4.19 -2.92 -10.81
CA PRO A 110 4.82 -2.95 -12.12
C PRO A 110 5.96 -1.93 -12.30
N GLU A 111 6.10 -0.93 -11.41
CA GLU A 111 6.98 0.23 -11.67
C GLU A 111 7.92 0.62 -10.50
N GLY A 112 7.79 0.02 -9.32
CA GLY A 112 8.52 0.45 -8.11
C GLY A 112 9.79 -0.34 -7.76
N GLY A 113 10.07 -1.43 -8.47
CA GLY A 113 11.28 -2.23 -8.30
C GLY A 113 12.15 -2.07 -9.54
N LYS A 114 13.11 -1.13 -9.51
CA LYS A 114 14.15 -1.10 -10.55
C LYS A 114 14.80 -2.48 -10.62
N GLU A 115 14.59 -3.17 -11.75
CA GLU A 115 15.41 -4.31 -12.16
C GLU A 115 16.87 -3.85 -12.18
N GLY A 116 17.63 -4.21 -11.15
CA GLY A 116 18.98 -3.72 -11.00
C GLY A 116 19.71 -4.37 -9.84
N GLY A 117 20.39 -5.48 -10.14
CA GLY A 117 21.51 -5.99 -9.33
C GLY A 117 21.24 -7.33 -8.66
N GLU A 118 22.01 -8.33 -9.07
CA GLU A 118 22.30 -9.55 -8.30
C GLU A 118 22.76 -9.16 -6.89
N GLY A 119 21.84 -9.11 -5.92
CA GLY A 119 22.19 -8.63 -4.57
C GLY A 119 21.05 -8.17 -3.67
N GLY A 120 19.95 -8.90 -3.59
CA GLY A 120 19.23 -9.09 -2.31
C GLY A 120 18.33 -8.00 -1.69
N ASP A 121 18.00 -6.87 -2.33
CA ASP A 121 17.07 -5.89 -1.69
C ASP A 121 16.12 -5.15 -2.65
N ALA A 122 15.91 -5.65 -3.86
CA ALA A 122 15.14 -4.96 -4.92
C ALA A 122 13.63 -5.30 -5.01
N ASN A 123 13.08 -6.08 -4.06
CA ASN A 123 11.65 -6.46 -4.11
C ASN A 123 11.03 -6.61 -2.71
N ARG A 124 11.27 -5.64 -1.82
CA ARG A 124 10.52 -5.59 -0.56
C ARG A 124 9.13 -5.05 -0.84
N LYS A 125 8.16 -5.96 -1.02
CA LYS A 125 6.74 -5.62 -1.08
C LYS A 125 6.40 -4.72 0.11
N ARG A 126 5.73 -3.60 -0.15
CA ARG A 126 5.28 -2.67 0.88
C ARG A 126 3.81 -2.35 0.70
N ILE A 127 3.16 -2.04 1.81
CA ILE A 127 1.77 -1.60 1.85
C ILE A 127 1.63 -0.42 2.82
N VAL A 128 0.69 0.46 2.53
CA VAL A 128 0.24 1.51 3.42
C VAL A 128 -0.97 0.99 4.19
N VAL A 129 -0.87 0.82 5.49
CA VAL A 129 -1.97 0.42 6.36
C VAL A 129 -2.74 1.67 6.79
N ALA A 130 -4.01 1.76 6.40
CA ALA A 130 -4.92 2.82 6.80
C ALA A 130 -5.81 2.32 7.95
N VAL A 131 -5.48 2.72 9.17
CA VAL A 131 -6.21 2.36 10.39
C VAL A 131 -7.30 3.38 10.64
N VAL A 132 -8.56 2.93 10.62
CA VAL A 132 -9.74 3.76 10.89
C VAL A 132 -10.21 3.57 12.32
N SER A 133 -10.40 4.67 13.03
CA SER A 133 -10.96 4.73 14.37
C SER A 133 -12.47 5.01 14.35
N GLY A 134 -13.16 4.71 15.45
CA GLY A 134 -14.61 4.92 15.59
C GLY A 134 -15.05 6.40 15.59
N ASP A 135 -14.11 7.33 15.74
CA ASP A 135 -14.31 8.77 15.62
C ASP A 135 -14.06 9.30 14.19
N SER A 136 -13.92 8.42 13.21
CA SER A 136 -13.58 8.74 11.81
C SER A 136 -12.15 9.26 11.59
N THR A 137 -11.27 9.15 12.58
CA THR A 137 -9.83 9.40 12.39
C THR A 137 -9.21 8.28 11.55
N VAL A 138 -8.43 8.64 10.53
CA VAL A 138 -7.66 7.69 9.71
C VAL A 138 -6.17 7.93 9.94
N VAL A 139 -5.43 6.88 10.31
CA VAL A 139 -3.98 6.92 10.53
C VAL A 139 -3.29 6.00 9.53
N TYR A 140 -2.25 6.49 8.88
CA TYR A 140 -1.50 5.76 7.86
C TYR A 140 -0.15 5.28 8.40
N TYR A 141 0.15 3.99 8.23
CA TYR A 141 1.43 3.37 8.55
C TYR A 141 2.02 2.72 7.30
N ILE A 142 3.33 2.75 7.13
CA ILE A 142 4.01 2.00 6.07
C ILE A 142 4.53 0.69 6.66
N MET A 143 4.21 -0.42 6.00
CA MET A 143 4.63 -1.76 6.39
C MET A 143 5.38 -2.42 5.24
N HIS A 144 6.51 -3.05 5.56
CA HIS A 144 7.35 -3.77 4.61
C HIS A 144 7.30 -5.27 4.89
N ASP A 145 7.41 -6.06 3.82
CA ASP A 145 7.71 -7.47 3.92
C ASP A 145 9.21 -7.66 4.21
N GLY A 146 9.52 -8.22 5.38
CA GLY A 146 10.88 -8.46 5.86
C GLY A 146 11.50 -7.34 6.70
N ILE A 147 12.78 -7.53 7.06
CA ILE A 147 13.50 -6.68 8.01
C ILE A 147 14.17 -5.48 7.34
N VAL A 148 13.71 -4.26 7.62
CA VAL A 148 14.41 -3.04 7.18
C VAL A 148 15.57 -2.74 8.15
N LYS A 149 16.77 -2.43 7.62
CA LYS A 149 17.90 -2.04 8.49
C LYS A 149 17.53 -0.79 9.29
N PRO A 150 17.63 -0.81 10.63
CA PRO A 150 17.34 0.35 11.46
C PRO A 150 18.31 1.49 11.12
N ARG A 151 17.80 2.71 10.96
CA ARG A 151 18.65 3.91 10.82
C ARG A 151 19.41 4.10 12.12
N GLN A 152 20.75 4.09 12.03
CA GLN A 152 21.57 4.66 13.10
C GLN A 152 21.47 6.18 12.94
N ASN A 153 20.88 6.83 13.94
CA ASN A 153 20.88 8.29 14.06
C ASN A 153 22.26 8.79 14.52
#